data_AF-A0A814S7Y6-F1
#
_entry.id   AF-A0A814S7Y6-F1
#
_cell.length_a   1.000
_cell.length_b   1.000
_cell.length_c   1.000
_cell.angle_alpha   90.00
_cell.angle_beta   90.00
_cell.angle_gamma   90.00
#
_symmetry.space_group_name_H-M   'P 1'
#
loop_
_entity.id
_entity.type
_entity.pdbx_description
1 polymer ?
#
loop_
_entity_poly.entity_id
_entity_poly.type
_entity_poly.pdbx_seq_one_letter_code
_entity_poly.pdbx_strand_id
1 'polypeptide(L)'
;MTRSDSVCDTRRPFFSRTLVSSFFFKFYLYVTQQLQKTYPSVAVDKVSSDELSIIEPYIRDLSHGEQEFQSKPISNHIVGSSLVHNSAYLHGTGEAKYTCDIPTPSDGLYSIPVLSTQPYAKILSIDKTKAEEVPGFKAFITHLDLPGCNLTGDVVNDEEVFPSSIVYCVGTIIGLVVADTEMHAQQAAKLIDIKYECLKPLIFTIDQAVEQKSYLGRELALQFGNVEQGFQESDHTLTGEFYIGGQEHFYLETNCCLAIPHERGELELYVSTQNATGVQEKVAAVLGK
;
A
#
# COMPACT_ATOMS: atom_id res chain seq x y z
N MET A 1 17.22 -14.94 22.49
CA MET A 1 17.18 -15.61 21.17
C MET A 1 17.72 -14.62 20.16
N THR A 2 18.84 -15.00 19.54
CA THR A 2 19.71 -14.19 18.70
C THR A 2 18.93 -13.58 17.53
N ARG A 3 18.90 -12.23 17.50
CA ARG A 3 18.61 -11.44 16.30
C ARG A 3 19.57 -11.95 15.21
N SER A 4 19.04 -12.60 14.19
CA SER A 4 19.81 -12.97 13.02
C SER A 4 20.18 -11.68 12.27
N ASP A 5 21.40 -11.21 12.50
CA ASP A 5 22.07 -10.14 11.75
C ASP A 5 22.40 -10.60 10.31
N SER A 6 21.39 -11.01 9.54
CA SER A 6 21.56 -11.54 8.18
C SER A 6 20.60 -10.94 7.16
N VAL A 7 20.21 -9.68 7.33
CA VAL A 7 19.56 -8.89 6.28
C VAL A 7 20.57 -7.89 5.71
N CYS A 8 21.68 -8.43 5.19
CA CYS A 8 22.34 -7.74 4.08
C CYS A 8 21.53 -8.12 2.84
N ASP A 9 20.56 -7.27 2.52
CA ASP A 9 19.54 -7.43 1.50
C ASP A 9 20.17 -7.61 0.10
N THR A 10 20.26 -8.86 -0.36
CA THR A 10 20.77 -9.23 -1.68
C THR A 10 19.67 -9.26 -2.74
N ARG A 11 18.63 -8.40 -2.65
CA ARG A 11 17.50 -8.43 -3.60
C ARG A 11 17.88 -8.25 -5.09
N ARG A 12 19.06 -7.69 -5.42
CA ARG A 12 19.56 -7.57 -6.82
C ARG A 12 21.09 -7.70 -6.91
N PRO A 13 21.66 -8.90 -6.72
CA PRO A 13 23.12 -9.05 -6.58
C PRO A 13 23.86 -8.71 -7.88
N PHE A 14 23.27 -8.98 -9.04
CA PHE A 14 23.83 -8.61 -10.34
C PHE A 14 23.90 -7.09 -10.51
N PHE A 15 22.78 -6.40 -10.30
CA PHE A 15 22.69 -4.95 -10.41
C PHE A 15 23.67 -4.24 -9.47
N SER A 16 23.73 -4.65 -8.20
CA SER A 16 24.65 -4.07 -7.21
C SER A 16 26.11 -4.29 -7.58
N ARG A 17 26.48 -5.49 -8.06
CA ARG A 17 27.85 -5.76 -8.54
C ARG A 17 28.23 -4.88 -9.72
N THR A 18 27.33 -4.74 -10.69
CA THR A 18 27.54 -3.86 -11.85
C THR A 18 27.71 -2.41 -11.41
N LEU A 19 26.88 -1.92 -10.49
CA LEU A 19 26.99 -0.55 -9.97
C LEU A 19 28.35 -0.27 -9.31
N VAL A 20 28.91 -1.22 -8.54
CA VAL A 20 30.22 -1.03 -7.92
C VAL A 20 31.30 -0.82 -8.98
N SER A 21 31.32 -1.66 -10.02
CA SER A 21 32.25 -1.49 -11.15
C SER A 21 32.00 -0.18 -11.91
N SER A 22 30.74 0.18 -12.15
CA SER A 22 30.36 1.43 -12.82
C SER A 22 30.75 2.68 -12.03
N PHE A 23 30.60 2.67 -10.69
CA PHE A 23 31.02 3.78 -9.85
C PHE A 23 32.53 3.91 -9.77
N PHE A 24 33.26 2.79 -9.69
CA PHE A 24 34.72 2.82 -9.79
C PHE A 24 35.18 3.37 -11.14
N PHE A 25 34.52 2.98 -12.24
CA PHE A 25 34.82 3.51 -13.56
C PHE A 25 34.56 5.02 -13.65
N LYS A 26 33.41 5.51 -13.14
CA LYS A 26 33.10 6.95 -13.07
C LYS A 26 34.14 7.70 -12.22
N PHE A 27 34.58 7.14 -11.09
CA PHE A 27 35.63 7.71 -10.26
C PHE A 27 36.98 7.77 -10.98
N TYR A 28 37.38 6.68 -11.64
CA TYR A 28 38.61 6.63 -12.44
C TYR A 28 38.61 7.72 -13.52
N LEU A 29 37.54 7.82 -14.32
CA LEU A 29 37.42 8.86 -15.35
C LEU A 29 37.48 10.27 -14.75
N TYR A 30 36.82 10.49 -13.60
CA TYR A 30 36.84 11.78 -12.91
C TYR A 30 38.26 12.16 -12.48
N VAL A 31 38.98 11.24 -11.81
CA VAL A 31 40.36 11.48 -11.36
C VAL A 31 41.29 11.71 -12.54
N THR A 32 41.21 10.87 -13.58
CA THR A 32 42.00 11.02 -14.81
C THR A 32 41.79 12.40 -15.45
N GLN A 33 40.53 12.85 -15.55
CA GLN A 33 40.20 14.18 -16.08
C GLN A 33 40.76 15.33 -15.23
N GLN A 34 40.73 15.20 -13.89
CA GLN A 34 41.28 16.20 -12.98
C GLN A 34 42.80 16.24 -13.00
N LEU A 35 43.46 15.08 -13.10
CA LEU A 35 44.91 14.97 -13.22
C LEU A 35 45.40 15.60 -14.52
N GLN A 36 44.74 15.34 -15.65
CA GLN A 36 45.08 15.95 -16.93
C GLN A 36 44.95 17.49 -16.91
N LYS A 37 43.94 18.01 -16.20
CA LYS A 37 43.73 19.47 -16.03
C LYS A 37 44.75 20.11 -15.08
N THR A 38 45.10 19.45 -13.99
CA THR A 38 45.93 20.01 -12.91
C THR A 38 47.43 19.82 -13.16
N TYR A 39 47.83 18.69 -13.77
CA TYR A 39 49.23 18.32 -14.01
C TYR A 39 49.43 17.83 -15.47
N PRO A 40 49.51 18.74 -16.45
CA PRO A 40 49.59 18.37 -17.88
C PRO A 40 50.82 17.55 -18.26
N SER A 41 51.85 17.53 -17.42
CA SER A 41 53.08 16.74 -17.62
C SER A 41 52.97 15.29 -17.17
N VAL A 42 51.91 14.90 -16.46
CA VAL A 42 51.68 13.52 -16.02
C VAL A 42 51.01 12.75 -17.16
N ALA A 43 51.62 11.63 -17.55
CA ALA A 43 51.04 10.73 -18.55
C ALA A 43 49.85 9.97 -17.92
N VAL A 44 48.64 10.42 -18.23
CA VAL A 44 47.38 9.72 -17.93
C VAL A 44 46.63 9.45 -19.24
N ASP A 45 45.76 8.45 -19.22
CA ASP A 45 44.88 8.18 -20.34
C ASP A 45 44.03 9.41 -20.67
N LYS A 46 43.75 9.64 -21.95
CA LYS A 46 42.92 10.77 -22.37
C LYS A 46 41.45 10.37 -22.25
N VAL A 47 40.68 11.12 -21.47
CA VAL A 47 39.22 10.99 -21.44
C VAL A 47 38.66 11.50 -22.77
N SER A 48 37.90 10.65 -23.47
CA SER A 48 37.27 10.99 -24.74
C SER A 48 36.09 11.96 -24.56
N SER A 49 35.64 12.59 -25.65
CA SER A 49 34.47 13.49 -25.62
C SER A 49 33.21 12.80 -25.10
N ASP A 50 33.03 11.54 -25.46
CA ASP A 50 31.81 10.78 -25.17
C ASP A 50 31.79 10.36 -23.68
N GLU A 51 32.97 10.14 -23.08
CA GLU A 51 33.16 9.78 -21.68
C GLU A 51 33.01 10.97 -20.72
N LEU A 52 33.10 12.21 -21.20
CA LEU A 52 32.90 13.41 -20.36
C LEU A 52 31.50 13.44 -19.74
N SER A 53 30.47 12.99 -20.48
CA SER A 53 29.10 12.91 -20.00
C SER A 53 28.94 11.97 -18.78
N ILE A 54 29.82 10.96 -18.64
CA ILE A 54 29.77 9.97 -17.57
C ILE A 54 30.11 10.59 -16.22
N ILE A 55 31.06 11.54 -16.20
CA ILE A 55 31.56 12.18 -14.99
C ILE A 55 30.74 13.42 -14.59
N GLU A 56 29.88 13.91 -15.49
CA GLU A 56 29.00 15.03 -15.20
C GLU A 56 28.00 14.66 -14.07
N PRO A 57 27.77 15.58 -13.12
CA PRO A 57 26.71 15.41 -12.14
C PRO A 57 25.35 15.55 -12.84
N TYR A 58 24.38 14.74 -12.42
CA TYR A 58 23.01 14.95 -12.84
C TYR A 58 22.48 16.25 -12.21
N ILE A 59 22.07 17.20 -13.04
CA ILE A 59 21.43 18.44 -12.64
C ILE A 59 20.01 18.41 -13.21
N ARG A 60 19.00 18.58 -12.35
CA ARG A 60 17.60 18.63 -12.77
C ARG A 60 17.20 20.08 -13.02
N ASP A 61 16.77 20.38 -14.23
CA ASP A 61 16.24 21.69 -14.60
C ASP A 61 14.87 21.96 -13.96
N LEU A 62 14.49 23.24 -13.94
CA LEU A 62 13.14 23.65 -13.54
C LEU A 62 12.10 23.02 -14.46
N SER A 63 11.09 22.40 -13.85
CA SER A 63 9.97 21.82 -14.59
C SER A 63 9.09 22.93 -15.17
N HIS A 64 8.69 22.78 -16.43
CA HIS A 64 7.81 23.69 -17.15
C HIS A 64 6.71 22.89 -17.86
N GLY A 65 5.58 23.52 -18.14
CA GLY A 65 4.46 22.87 -18.82
C GLY A 65 3.57 23.88 -19.53
N GLU A 66 2.98 23.47 -20.64
CA GLU A 66 2.04 24.24 -21.44
C GLU A 66 0.67 23.55 -21.41
N GLN A 67 -0.40 24.32 -21.31
CA GLN A 67 -1.77 23.79 -21.34
C GLN A 67 -2.57 24.50 -22.44
N GLU A 68 -3.10 23.71 -23.37
CA GLU A 68 -4.01 24.19 -24.41
C GLU A 68 -5.40 23.59 -24.18
N PHE A 69 -6.41 24.46 -24.15
CA PHE A 69 -7.81 24.06 -24.01
C PHE A 69 -8.71 25.03 -24.77
N GLN A 70 -9.89 24.55 -25.17
CA GLN A 70 -10.86 25.39 -25.88
C GLN A 70 -11.39 26.49 -24.96
N SER A 71 -11.20 27.75 -25.35
CA SER A 71 -11.76 28.89 -24.64
C SER A 71 -13.26 29.02 -24.91
N LYS A 72 -14.02 29.39 -23.88
CA LYS A 72 -15.45 29.75 -24.01
C LYS A 72 -15.63 31.26 -23.84
N PRO A 73 -16.56 31.88 -24.59
CA PRO A 73 -16.94 33.26 -24.34
C PRO A 73 -17.52 33.41 -22.94
N ILE A 74 -17.22 34.54 -22.29
CA ILE A 74 -17.70 34.86 -20.95
C ILE A 74 -19.23 34.84 -20.96
N SER A 75 -19.82 33.98 -20.14
CA SER A 75 -21.27 33.84 -19.98
C SER A 75 -21.61 33.54 -18.52
N ASN A 76 -22.88 33.66 -18.14
CA ASN A 76 -23.34 33.29 -16.81
C ASN A 76 -23.36 31.77 -16.57
N HIS A 77 -23.00 30.95 -17.57
CA HIS A 77 -22.92 29.49 -17.46
C HIS A 77 -21.47 29.05 -17.21
N ILE A 78 -21.25 28.32 -16.13
CA ILE A 78 -19.92 27.88 -15.70
C ILE A 78 -19.45 26.55 -16.30
N VAL A 79 -20.35 25.81 -16.98
CA VAL A 79 -20.02 24.48 -17.54
C VAL A 79 -18.99 24.63 -18.66
N GLY A 80 -17.82 24.02 -18.47
CA GLY A 80 -16.68 24.12 -19.38
C GLY A 80 -15.77 25.33 -19.15
N SER A 81 -15.97 26.07 -18.05
CA SER A 81 -15.05 27.11 -17.58
C SER A 81 -14.01 26.51 -16.61
N SER A 82 -12.78 27.03 -16.65
CA SER A 82 -11.68 26.61 -15.76
C SER A 82 -11.81 27.26 -14.38
N LEU A 83 -12.73 26.75 -13.57
CA LEU A 83 -12.92 27.22 -12.19
C LEU A 83 -11.90 26.59 -11.24
N VAL A 84 -11.46 27.39 -10.27
CA VAL A 84 -10.64 26.90 -9.16
C VAL A 84 -11.48 25.92 -8.32
N HIS A 85 -10.84 24.86 -7.82
CA HIS A 85 -11.48 23.92 -6.91
C HIS A 85 -12.04 24.64 -5.68
N ASN A 86 -13.29 24.36 -5.30
CA ASN A 86 -14.01 25.12 -4.26
C ASN A 86 -13.25 25.21 -2.92
N SER A 87 -12.55 24.15 -2.53
CA SER A 87 -11.75 24.10 -1.28
C SER A 87 -10.26 24.42 -1.46
N ALA A 88 -9.81 24.87 -2.64
CA ALA A 88 -8.39 25.05 -2.94
C ALA A 88 -7.68 25.99 -1.96
N TYR A 89 -8.32 27.10 -1.61
CA TYR A 89 -7.75 28.05 -0.66
C TYR A 89 -7.66 27.45 0.75
N LEU A 90 -8.66 26.67 1.18
CA LEU A 90 -8.65 25.97 2.45
C LEU A 90 -7.52 24.91 2.51
N HIS A 91 -7.21 24.26 1.39
CA HIS A 91 -6.06 23.36 1.29
C HIS A 91 -4.75 24.15 1.42
N GLY A 92 -4.67 25.33 0.80
CA GLY A 92 -3.51 26.21 0.86
C GLY A 92 -3.25 26.82 2.24
N THR A 93 -4.29 26.98 3.07
CA THR A 93 -4.20 27.52 4.44
C THR A 93 -4.14 26.45 5.52
N GLY A 94 -4.49 25.21 5.21
CA GLY A 94 -4.62 24.13 6.19
C GLY A 94 -5.93 24.17 6.99
N GLU A 95 -6.92 24.93 6.54
CA GLU A 95 -8.24 25.06 7.19
C GLU A 95 -9.24 23.98 6.74
N ALA A 96 -8.94 23.27 5.66
CA ALA A 96 -9.74 22.12 5.23
C ALA A 96 -9.55 20.96 6.21
N LYS A 97 -10.66 20.51 6.80
CA LYS A 97 -10.66 19.41 7.78
C LYS A 97 -10.77 18.06 7.08
N TYR A 98 -9.82 17.19 7.38
CA TYR A 98 -9.84 15.77 7.06
C TYR A 98 -10.34 14.97 8.27
N THR A 99 -10.48 13.65 8.11
CA THR A 99 -11.13 12.81 9.14
C THR A 99 -10.39 12.86 10.47
N CYS A 100 -9.06 12.78 10.40
CA CYS A 100 -8.19 12.81 11.57
C CYS A 100 -8.00 14.23 12.17
N ASP A 101 -8.52 15.28 11.52
CA ASP A 101 -8.55 16.66 12.08
C ASP A 101 -9.80 16.91 12.94
N ILE A 102 -10.75 15.98 12.95
CA ILE A 102 -11.95 16.07 13.76
C ILE A 102 -11.57 15.87 15.23
N PRO A 103 -11.91 16.81 16.13
CA PRO A 103 -11.56 16.67 17.55
C PRO A 103 -12.18 15.42 18.16
N THR A 104 -11.32 14.55 18.70
CA THR A 104 -11.76 13.39 19.47
C THR A 104 -12.47 13.84 20.76
N PRO A 105 -13.60 13.21 21.14
CA PRO A 105 -14.22 13.43 22.44
C PRO A 105 -13.24 13.24 23.60
N SER A 106 -13.46 13.92 24.73
CA SER A 106 -12.54 13.87 25.89
C SER A 106 -12.35 12.47 26.50
N ASP A 107 -13.35 11.62 26.33
CA ASP A 107 -13.40 10.21 26.75
C ASP A 107 -13.18 9.24 25.58
N GLY A 108 -12.78 9.76 24.41
CA GLY A 108 -12.49 8.96 23.23
C GLY A 108 -11.30 8.04 23.44
N LEU A 109 -11.35 6.88 22.77
CA LEU A 109 -10.33 5.85 22.82
C LEU A 109 -9.69 5.67 21.44
N TYR A 110 -8.50 5.10 21.42
CA TYR A 110 -7.74 4.81 20.20
C TYR A 110 -7.69 3.30 19.99
N SER A 111 -7.91 2.88 18.73
CA SER A 111 -7.83 1.49 18.33
C SER A 111 -6.67 1.25 17.38
N ILE A 112 -5.89 0.19 17.62
CA ILE A 112 -4.80 -0.23 16.74
C ILE A 112 -5.02 -1.69 16.32
N PRO A 113 -4.95 -2.00 15.02
CA PRO A 113 -5.10 -3.37 14.53
C PRO A 113 -3.91 -4.25 14.89
N VAL A 114 -4.20 -5.49 15.27
CA VAL A 114 -3.21 -6.56 15.41
C VAL A 114 -3.25 -7.39 14.14
N LEU A 115 -2.14 -7.42 13.41
CA LEU A 115 -2.06 -8.01 12.08
C LEU A 115 -1.45 -9.41 12.11
N SER A 116 -1.92 -10.29 11.23
CA SER A 116 -1.30 -11.59 10.98
C SER A 116 0.15 -11.40 10.49
N THR A 117 1.06 -12.18 11.09
CA THR A 117 2.45 -12.29 10.66
C THR A 117 2.69 -13.49 9.75
N GLN A 118 1.66 -14.31 9.50
CA GLN A 118 1.73 -15.51 8.68
C GLN A 118 0.90 -15.37 7.40
N PRO A 119 1.41 -15.85 6.26
CA PRO A 119 0.71 -15.75 4.98
C PRO A 119 -0.46 -16.73 4.86
N TYR A 120 -0.37 -17.91 5.47
CA TYR A 120 -1.45 -18.88 5.49
C TYR A 120 -1.29 -19.79 6.71
N ALA A 121 -2.16 -19.64 7.70
CA ALA A 121 -2.01 -20.34 8.97
C ALA A 121 -3.33 -20.47 9.73
N LYS A 122 -3.41 -21.48 10.58
CA LYS A 122 -4.44 -21.60 11.61
C LYS A 122 -4.00 -20.87 12.87
N ILE A 123 -4.90 -20.09 13.48
CA ILE A 123 -4.71 -19.47 14.79
C ILE A 123 -4.96 -20.56 15.85
N LEU A 124 -3.93 -20.86 16.64
CA LEU A 124 -4.01 -21.85 17.72
C LEU A 124 -4.45 -21.22 19.03
N SER A 125 -3.87 -20.07 19.37
CA SER A 125 -4.19 -19.35 20.59
C SER A 125 -3.75 -17.89 20.48
N ILE A 126 -4.44 -17.02 21.22
CA ILE A 126 -4.09 -15.61 21.37
C ILE A 126 -3.89 -15.34 22.87
N ASP A 127 -2.72 -14.84 23.24
CA ASP A 127 -2.38 -14.42 24.59
C ASP A 127 -2.24 -12.90 24.63
N LYS A 128 -3.09 -12.25 25.43
CA LYS A 128 -3.14 -10.80 25.63
C LYS A 128 -2.65 -10.36 27.01
N THR A 129 -2.18 -11.28 27.86
CA THR A 129 -1.82 -11.00 29.26
C THR A 129 -0.82 -9.85 29.40
N LYS A 130 0.22 -9.82 28.55
CA LYS A 130 1.20 -8.72 28.53
C LYS A 130 0.65 -7.40 28.03
N ALA A 131 -0.33 -7.43 27.13
CA ALA A 131 -0.97 -6.22 26.63
C ALA A 131 -1.87 -5.59 27.70
N GLU A 132 -2.51 -6.41 28.55
CA GLU A 132 -3.34 -5.97 29.68
C GLU A 132 -2.54 -5.23 30.76
N GLU A 133 -1.22 -5.45 30.84
CA GLU A 133 -0.31 -4.74 31.74
C GLU A 133 0.06 -3.33 31.26
N VAL A 134 -0.22 -2.98 29.99
CA VAL A 134 0.08 -1.66 29.45
C VAL A 134 -0.85 -0.62 30.06
N PRO A 135 -0.33 0.51 30.60
CA PRO A 135 -1.16 1.59 31.10
C PRO A 135 -2.20 2.04 30.07
N GLY A 136 -3.43 2.27 30.51
CA GLY A 136 -4.49 2.77 29.64
C GLY A 136 -5.13 1.72 28.72
N PHE A 137 -4.66 0.47 28.71
CA PHE A 137 -5.33 -0.63 27.99
C PHE A 137 -6.79 -0.77 28.44
N LYS A 138 -7.70 -0.94 27.48
CA LYS A 138 -9.13 -1.11 27.73
C LYS A 138 -9.64 -2.47 27.27
N ALA A 139 -9.31 -2.87 26.05
CA ALA A 139 -9.82 -4.13 25.49
C ALA A 139 -8.95 -4.61 24.33
N PHE A 140 -9.08 -5.90 24.03
CA PHE A 140 -8.67 -6.49 22.76
C PHE A 140 -9.90 -7.17 22.16
N ILE A 141 -10.41 -6.59 21.07
CA ILE A 141 -11.64 -6.97 20.39
C ILE A 141 -11.31 -7.96 19.27
N THR A 142 -12.02 -9.08 19.24
CA THR A 142 -11.85 -10.19 18.29
C THR A 142 -13.18 -10.60 17.67
N HIS A 143 -13.17 -11.64 16.84
CA HIS A 143 -14.39 -12.22 16.27
C HIS A 143 -15.42 -12.67 17.32
N LEU A 144 -14.99 -12.96 18.56
CA LEU A 144 -15.86 -13.37 19.66
C LEU A 144 -16.68 -12.22 20.24
N ASP A 145 -16.27 -10.97 19.99
CA ASP A 145 -16.86 -9.77 20.57
C ASP A 145 -17.86 -9.10 19.62
N LEU A 146 -18.03 -9.63 18.40
CA LEU A 146 -18.97 -9.09 17.41
C LEU A 146 -20.40 -9.57 17.72
N PRO A 147 -21.36 -8.66 17.97
CA PRO A 147 -22.73 -9.03 18.35
C PRO A 147 -23.59 -9.49 17.16
N GLY A 148 -23.20 -9.15 15.93
CA GLY A 148 -23.90 -9.48 14.70
C GLY A 148 -23.13 -10.46 13.81
N CYS A 149 -23.01 -10.13 12.52
CA CYS A 149 -22.38 -10.99 11.53
C CYS A 149 -20.87 -10.70 11.42
N ASN A 150 -20.04 -11.74 11.51
CA ASN A 150 -18.60 -11.64 11.25
C ASN A 150 -18.25 -11.71 9.75
N LEU A 151 -19.21 -12.04 8.88
CA LEU A 151 -18.97 -12.21 7.44
C LEU A 151 -19.10 -10.85 6.73
N THR A 152 -18.13 -10.53 5.87
CA THR A 152 -18.02 -9.25 5.16
C THR A 152 -17.46 -9.46 3.74
N GLY A 153 -17.41 -8.38 2.97
CA GLY A 153 -16.86 -8.32 1.61
C GLY A 153 -17.55 -7.25 0.78
N ASP A 154 -16.89 -6.76 -0.28
CA ASP A 154 -17.44 -5.72 -1.17
C ASP A 154 -18.23 -6.30 -2.35
N VAL A 155 -17.81 -7.45 -2.87
CA VAL A 155 -18.42 -8.08 -4.06
C VAL A 155 -19.12 -9.37 -3.69
N VAL A 156 -18.46 -10.19 -2.87
CA VAL A 156 -18.96 -11.44 -2.30
C VAL A 156 -18.64 -11.43 -0.81
N ASN A 157 -19.53 -12.00 0.01
CA ASN A 157 -19.34 -12.07 1.46
C ASN A 157 -18.54 -13.33 1.80
N ASP A 158 -17.26 -13.37 1.45
CA ASP A 158 -16.35 -14.49 1.68
C ASP A 158 -15.16 -14.15 2.60
N GLU A 159 -15.17 -12.95 3.19
CA GLU A 159 -14.18 -12.50 4.16
C GLU A 159 -14.78 -12.44 5.56
N GLU A 160 -13.93 -12.52 6.58
CA GLU A 160 -14.31 -12.28 7.97
C GLU A 160 -13.77 -10.92 8.45
N VAL A 161 -14.55 -10.17 9.22
CA VAL A 161 -14.11 -8.90 9.82
C VAL A 161 -12.89 -9.13 10.71
N PHE A 162 -12.99 -10.15 11.57
CA PHE A 162 -11.85 -10.74 12.25
C PHE A 162 -11.84 -12.25 12.00
N PRO A 163 -10.70 -12.85 11.60
CA PRO A 163 -10.61 -14.27 11.32
C PRO A 163 -10.97 -15.09 12.56
N SER A 164 -11.90 -16.05 12.40
CA SER A 164 -12.32 -16.95 13.46
C SER A 164 -11.32 -18.08 13.71
N SER A 165 -10.60 -18.51 12.67
CA SER A 165 -9.68 -19.65 12.77
C SER A 165 -8.48 -19.62 11.84
N ILE A 166 -8.60 -19.09 10.62
CA ILE A 166 -7.55 -19.14 9.60
C ILE A 166 -7.25 -17.72 9.10
N VAL A 167 -5.96 -17.44 8.88
CA VAL A 167 -5.47 -16.24 8.19
C VAL A 167 -4.97 -16.63 6.81
N TYR A 168 -5.30 -15.82 5.80
CA TYR A 168 -4.99 -16.09 4.38
C TYR A 168 -3.95 -15.14 3.78
N CYS A 169 -3.49 -14.13 4.53
CA CYS A 169 -2.38 -13.29 4.12
C CYS A 169 -1.66 -12.64 5.32
N VAL A 170 -0.41 -12.23 5.10
CA VAL A 170 0.27 -11.32 6.04
C VAL A 170 -0.46 -9.98 5.98
N GLY A 171 -0.78 -9.41 7.15
CA GLY A 171 -1.54 -8.16 7.23
C GLY A 171 -3.04 -8.33 7.47
N THR A 172 -3.59 -9.56 7.48
CA THR A 172 -4.98 -9.80 7.91
C THR A 172 -5.20 -9.25 9.32
N ILE A 173 -6.25 -8.46 9.56
CA ILE A 173 -6.56 -7.90 10.88
C ILE A 173 -7.17 -9.01 11.75
N ILE A 174 -6.48 -9.41 12.81
CA ILE A 174 -6.91 -10.47 13.74
C ILE A 174 -7.84 -9.92 14.84
N GLY A 175 -7.64 -8.66 15.18
CA GLY A 175 -8.41 -7.96 16.20
C GLY A 175 -7.94 -6.52 16.37
N LEU A 176 -8.61 -5.79 17.26
CA LEU A 176 -8.27 -4.40 17.59
C LEU A 176 -7.93 -4.28 19.07
N VAL A 177 -6.75 -3.74 19.37
CA VAL A 177 -6.44 -3.26 20.72
C VAL A 177 -7.02 -1.87 20.89
N VAL A 178 -7.66 -1.63 22.04
CA VAL A 178 -8.25 -0.34 22.40
C VAL A 178 -7.59 0.20 23.67
N ALA A 179 -7.14 1.46 23.64
CA ALA A 179 -6.55 2.14 24.79
C ALA A 179 -6.92 3.64 24.84
N ASP A 180 -6.59 4.31 25.95
CA ASP A 180 -6.84 5.74 26.17
C ASP A 180 -5.99 6.69 25.31
N THR A 181 -4.83 6.24 24.84
CA THR A 181 -3.96 6.98 23.93
C THR A 181 -3.49 6.10 22.78
N GLU A 182 -3.19 6.72 21.65
CA GLU A 182 -2.65 6.03 20.48
C GLU A 182 -1.36 5.27 20.83
N MET A 183 -0.45 5.90 21.59
CA MET A 183 0.81 5.28 21.99
C MET A 183 0.61 4.03 22.85
N HIS A 184 -0.32 4.06 23.81
CA HIS A 184 -0.64 2.89 24.63
C HIS A 184 -1.25 1.76 23.78
N ALA A 185 -2.16 2.10 22.85
CA ALA A 185 -2.75 1.12 21.94
C ALA A 185 -1.68 0.47 21.04
N GLN A 186 -0.73 1.25 20.52
CA GLN A 186 0.38 0.74 19.70
C GLN A 186 1.34 -0.14 20.51
N GLN A 187 1.62 0.20 21.78
CA GLN A 187 2.46 -0.62 22.66
C GLN A 187 1.78 -1.94 23.00
N ALA A 188 0.51 -1.90 23.41
CA ALA A 188 -0.27 -3.08 23.73
C ALA A 188 -0.45 -4.01 22.52
N ALA A 189 -0.73 -3.47 21.32
CA ALA A 189 -0.85 -4.27 20.09
C ALA A 189 0.42 -5.10 19.78
N LYS A 190 1.61 -4.58 20.08
CA LYS A 190 2.88 -5.30 19.90
C LYS A 190 3.10 -6.43 20.90
N LEU A 191 2.37 -6.44 22.02
CA LEU A 191 2.49 -7.41 23.10
C LEU A 191 1.46 -8.55 23.01
N ILE A 192 0.51 -8.47 22.08
CA ILE A 192 -0.40 -9.56 21.76
C ILE A 192 0.41 -10.70 21.12
N ASP A 193 0.48 -11.85 21.79
CA ASP A 193 1.21 -13.03 21.32
C ASP A 193 0.25 -14.02 20.68
N ILE A 194 0.45 -14.30 19.40
CA ILE A 194 -0.43 -15.19 18.62
C ILE A 194 0.36 -16.42 18.20
N LYS A 195 -0.17 -17.59 18.51
CA LYS A 195 0.40 -18.88 18.08
C LYS A 195 -0.29 -19.35 16.83
N TYR A 196 0.53 -19.73 15.84
CA TYR A 196 0.09 -20.16 14.52
C TYR A 196 0.54 -21.58 14.23
N GLU A 197 -0.27 -22.30 13.47
CA GLU A 197 0.12 -23.50 12.73
C GLU A 197 0.13 -23.16 11.25
N CYS A 198 1.31 -23.10 10.62
CA CYS A 198 1.42 -22.75 9.20
C CYS A 198 0.81 -23.84 8.31
N LEU A 199 -0.07 -23.44 7.41
CA LEU A 199 -0.78 -24.34 6.50
C LEU A 199 -0.07 -24.40 5.14
N LYS A 200 -0.37 -25.45 4.37
CA LYS A 200 0.15 -25.69 3.02
C LYS A 200 -1.00 -26.04 2.07
N PRO A 201 -0.87 -25.78 0.75
CA PRO A 201 0.28 -25.14 0.09
C PRO A 201 0.33 -23.62 0.30
N LEU A 202 1.53 -23.04 0.22
CA LEU A 202 1.70 -21.58 0.16
C LEU A 202 1.74 -21.17 -1.31
N ILE A 203 0.86 -20.26 -1.71
CA ILE A 203 0.72 -19.76 -3.08
C ILE A 203 0.99 -18.26 -3.05
N PHE A 204 2.07 -17.82 -3.74
CA PHE A 204 2.51 -16.42 -3.76
C PHE A 204 2.57 -15.83 -5.16
N THR A 205 2.75 -16.66 -6.20
CA THR A 205 2.84 -16.21 -7.59
C THR A 205 1.64 -16.66 -8.41
N ILE A 206 1.40 -15.96 -9.53
CA ILE A 206 0.35 -16.34 -10.50
C ILE A 206 0.63 -17.75 -11.03
N ASP A 207 1.88 -18.06 -11.36
CA ASP A 207 2.27 -19.39 -11.87
C ASP A 207 1.95 -20.51 -10.86
N GLN A 208 2.20 -20.27 -9.57
CA GLN A 208 1.84 -21.22 -8.51
C GLN A 208 0.33 -21.40 -8.39
N ALA A 209 -0.45 -20.32 -8.52
CA ALA A 209 -1.91 -20.39 -8.48
C ALA A 209 -2.45 -21.19 -9.67
N VAL A 210 -1.88 -21.01 -10.87
CA VAL A 210 -2.20 -21.77 -12.09
C VAL A 210 -1.88 -23.25 -11.91
N GLU A 211 -0.69 -23.58 -11.39
CA GLU A 211 -0.26 -24.96 -11.14
C GLU A 211 -1.19 -25.68 -10.15
N GLN A 212 -1.61 -24.98 -9.09
CA GLN A 212 -2.50 -25.52 -8.06
C GLN A 212 -4.00 -25.40 -8.42
N LYS A 213 -4.34 -24.84 -9.58
CA LYS A 213 -5.72 -24.55 -10.02
C LYS A 213 -6.52 -23.74 -8.98
N SER A 214 -5.86 -22.80 -8.32
CA SER A 214 -6.43 -21.95 -7.28
C SER A 214 -6.91 -20.63 -7.89
N TYR A 215 -8.12 -20.63 -8.44
CA TYR A 215 -8.71 -19.47 -9.12
C TYR A 215 -9.86 -18.85 -8.32
N LEU A 216 -10.10 -17.56 -8.55
CA LEU A 216 -11.30 -16.86 -8.09
C LEU A 216 -12.31 -16.79 -9.24
N GLY A 217 -13.54 -17.26 -8.99
CA GLY A 217 -14.62 -17.20 -9.97
C GLY A 217 -14.42 -18.10 -11.19
N ARG A 218 -14.92 -17.65 -12.35
CA ARG A 218 -14.91 -18.38 -13.62
C ARG A 218 -13.98 -17.72 -14.63
N GLU A 219 -13.55 -18.49 -15.63
CA GLU A 219 -12.84 -17.96 -16.79
C GLU A 219 -13.69 -16.92 -17.53
N LEU A 220 -13.07 -15.78 -17.85
CA LEU A 220 -13.67 -14.71 -18.63
C LEU A 220 -12.97 -14.65 -19.99
N ALA A 221 -13.73 -14.83 -21.07
CA ALA A 221 -13.21 -14.82 -22.43
C ALA A 221 -14.05 -13.89 -23.32
N LEU A 222 -13.35 -13.12 -24.16
CA LEU A 222 -13.95 -12.31 -25.22
C LEU A 222 -13.25 -12.64 -26.54
N GLN A 223 -14.02 -13.03 -27.56
CA GLN A 223 -13.51 -13.36 -28.89
C GLN A 223 -14.28 -12.57 -29.95
N PHE A 224 -13.56 -12.09 -30.95
CA PHE A 224 -14.14 -11.39 -32.10
C PHE A 224 -13.52 -11.92 -33.40
N GLY A 225 -14.37 -12.29 -34.37
CA GLY A 225 -13.92 -12.86 -35.65
C GLY A 225 -13.37 -14.29 -35.54
N ASN A 226 -12.65 -14.71 -36.58
CA ASN A 226 -12.00 -16.02 -36.68
C ASN A 226 -10.48 -15.86 -36.49
N VAL A 227 -10.01 -16.15 -35.28
CA VAL A 227 -8.61 -15.96 -34.88
C VAL A 227 -7.70 -16.96 -35.62
N GLU A 228 -8.18 -18.18 -35.82
CA GLU A 228 -7.45 -19.24 -36.52
C GLU A 228 -7.17 -18.88 -37.98
N GLN A 229 -8.16 -18.32 -38.68
CA GLN A 229 -7.99 -17.80 -40.03
C GLN A 229 -7.00 -16.63 -40.04
N GLY A 230 -7.12 -15.70 -39.09
CA GLY A 230 -6.20 -14.56 -38.97
C GLY A 230 -4.74 -15.00 -38.81
N PHE A 231 -4.47 -16.04 -38.01
CA PHE A 231 -3.13 -16.60 -37.89
C PHE A 231 -2.62 -17.25 -39.18
N GLN A 232 -3.49 -17.93 -39.94
CA GLN A 232 -3.09 -18.56 -41.21
C GLN A 232 -2.76 -17.54 -42.30
N GLU A 233 -3.41 -16.38 -42.28
CA GLU A 233 -3.24 -15.30 -43.27
C GLU A 233 -2.13 -14.31 -42.88
N SER A 234 -1.51 -14.46 -41.71
CA SER A 234 -0.49 -13.52 -41.20
C SER A 234 0.90 -13.76 -41.80
N ASP A 235 1.59 -12.69 -42.20
CA ASP A 235 2.98 -12.75 -42.70
C ASP A 235 4.00 -13.14 -41.61
N HIS A 236 3.74 -12.73 -40.37
CA HIS A 236 4.62 -12.94 -39.22
C HIS A 236 3.81 -13.22 -37.96
N THR A 237 4.39 -14.04 -37.08
CA THR A 237 3.83 -14.35 -35.76
C THR A 237 4.88 -14.05 -34.69
N LEU A 238 4.46 -13.38 -33.62
CA LEU A 238 5.27 -13.12 -32.45
C LEU A 238 4.59 -13.69 -31.21
N THR A 239 5.36 -14.39 -30.38
CA THR A 239 4.92 -14.91 -29.09
C THR A 239 5.84 -14.36 -28.01
N GLY A 240 5.24 -13.94 -26.90
CA GLY A 240 5.97 -13.45 -25.73
C GLY A 240 5.06 -13.33 -24.53
N GLU A 241 5.68 -13.19 -23.38
CA GLU A 241 5.03 -12.97 -22.10
C GLU A 241 5.59 -11.69 -21.49
N PHE A 242 4.76 -10.98 -20.74
CA PHE A 242 5.19 -9.82 -19.97
C PHE A 242 4.49 -9.84 -18.62
N TYR A 243 5.15 -9.26 -17.62
CA TYR A 243 4.66 -9.16 -16.26
C TYR A 243 4.53 -7.70 -15.89
N ILE A 244 3.40 -7.33 -15.28
CA ILE A 244 3.17 -6.02 -14.69
C ILE A 244 3.04 -6.21 -13.18
N GLY A 245 3.85 -5.48 -12.41
CA GLY A 245 3.81 -5.52 -10.96
C GLY A 245 2.57 -4.82 -10.39
N GLY A 246 2.28 -5.05 -9.11
CA GLY A 246 1.25 -4.32 -8.40
C GLY A 246 1.61 -2.84 -8.16
N GLN A 247 0.62 -2.06 -7.74
CA GLN A 247 0.76 -0.65 -7.42
C GLN A 247 -0.02 -0.34 -6.13
N GLU A 248 0.60 0.37 -5.20
CA GLU A 248 -0.08 0.90 -4.02
C GLU A 248 -0.75 2.24 -4.36
N HIS A 249 -1.93 2.49 -3.82
CA HIS A 249 -2.69 3.71 -4.10
C HIS A 249 -1.93 4.96 -3.64
N PHE A 250 -1.32 4.88 -2.47
CA PHE A 250 -0.50 5.94 -1.89
C PHE A 250 -1.25 7.28 -1.72
N TYR A 251 -2.53 7.21 -1.37
CA TYR A 251 -3.27 8.38 -0.91
C TYR A 251 -2.59 8.99 0.32
N LEU A 252 -2.57 10.32 0.40
CA LEU A 252 -1.83 11.03 1.44
C LEU A 252 -2.56 11.00 2.80
N GLU A 253 -3.90 11.01 2.80
CA GLU A 253 -4.69 10.70 4.00
C GLU A 253 -4.87 9.18 4.07
N THR A 254 -4.23 8.53 5.04
CA THR A 254 -4.43 7.09 5.27
C THR A 254 -5.84 6.80 5.78
N ASN A 255 -6.31 5.55 5.67
CA ASN A 255 -7.61 5.15 6.23
C ASN A 255 -7.77 5.62 7.68
N CYS A 256 -8.80 6.42 7.92
CA CYS A 256 -9.09 7.04 9.22
C CYS A 256 -10.60 6.94 9.44
N CYS A 257 -10.99 6.63 10.68
CA CYS A 257 -12.38 6.49 11.09
C CYS A 257 -12.54 6.96 12.54
N LEU A 258 -13.50 7.83 12.78
CA LEU A 258 -13.97 8.22 14.11
C LEU A 258 -15.41 7.74 14.27
N ALA A 259 -15.64 6.91 15.29
CA ALA A 259 -16.95 6.37 15.62
C ALA A 259 -17.46 6.97 16.93
N ILE A 260 -18.61 7.63 16.88
CA ILE A 260 -19.23 8.31 18.03
C ILE A 260 -20.57 7.64 18.32
N PRO A 261 -20.68 6.86 19.41
CA PRO A 261 -21.94 6.26 19.81
C PRO A 261 -22.88 7.32 20.41
N HIS A 262 -24.16 7.20 20.08
CA HIS A 262 -25.25 8.05 20.58
C HIS A 262 -26.29 7.20 21.35
N GLU A 263 -27.38 7.83 21.78
CA GLU A 263 -28.45 7.13 22.50
C GLU A 263 -29.12 6.05 21.63
N ARG A 264 -29.79 5.08 22.30
CA ARG A 264 -30.59 4.03 21.64
C ARG A 264 -29.83 3.19 20.60
N GLY A 265 -28.51 3.15 20.70
CA GLY A 265 -27.67 2.39 19.78
C GLY A 265 -27.43 3.07 18.44
N GLU A 266 -27.73 4.36 18.32
CA GLU A 266 -27.28 5.17 17.18
C GLU A 266 -25.76 5.28 17.17
N LEU A 267 -25.16 5.36 15.97
CA LEU A 267 -23.72 5.46 15.78
C LEU A 267 -23.46 6.41 14.62
N GLU A 268 -22.67 7.44 14.87
CA GLU A 268 -22.18 8.37 13.86
C GLU A 268 -20.74 8.03 13.49
N LEU A 269 -20.46 7.97 12.19
CA LEU A 269 -19.15 7.62 11.66
C LEU A 269 -18.62 8.75 10.77
N TYR A 270 -17.45 9.25 11.09
CA TYR A 270 -16.65 10.08 10.20
C TYR A 270 -15.56 9.20 9.60
N VAL A 271 -15.59 8.97 8.28
CA VAL A 271 -14.73 8.00 7.61
C VAL A 271 -14.20 8.58 6.31
N SER A 272 -12.89 8.42 6.06
CA SER A 272 -12.32 8.65 4.73
C SER A 272 -12.68 7.47 3.82
N THR A 273 -13.78 7.60 3.07
CA THR A 273 -14.33 6.53 2.21
C THR A 273 -14.94 7.06 0.92
N GLN A 274 -14.91 6.24 -0.12
CA GLN A 274 -15.64 6.48 -1.37
C GLN A 274 -17.03 5.81 -1.38
N ASN A 275 -17.34 4.95 -0.40
CA ASN A 275 -18.57 4.16 -0.35
C ASN A 275 -19.23 4.23 1.04
N ALA A 276 -19.87 5.37 1.34
CA ALA A 276 -20.51 5.59 2.63
C ALA A 276 -21.67 4.60 2.90
N THR A 277 -22.46 4.25 1.88
CA THR A 277 -23.56 3.29 2.00
C THR A 277 -23.04 1.89 2.34
N GLY A 278 -22.00 1.41 1.65
CA GLY A 278 -21.39 0.11 1.97
C GLY A 278 -20.79 0.06 3.38
N VAL A 279 -20.18 1.16 3.85
CA VAL A 279 -19.71 1.26 5.24
C VAL A 279 -20.89 1.15 6.22
N GLN A 280 -21.98 1.88 5.97
CA GLN A 280 -23.18 1.85 6.81
C GLN A 280 -23.75 0.43 6.92
N GLU A 281 -23.95 -0.25 5.79
CA GLU A 281 -24.51 -1.60 5.74
C GLU A 281 -23.63 -2.62 6.48
N LYS A 282 -22.32 -2.56 6.26
CA LYS A 282 -21.36 -3.46 6.93
C LYS A 282 -21.32 -3.25 8.44
N VAL A 283 -21.29 -1.99 8.89
CA VAL A 283 -21.28 -1.68 10.32
C VAL A 283 -22.59 -2.12 10.98
N ALA A 284 -23.74 -1.89 10.33
CA ALA A 284 -25.03 -2.36 10.82
C ALA A 284 -25.06 -3.90 10.95
N ALA A 285 -24.58 -4.62 9.94
CA ALA A 285 -24.50 -6.08 9.95
C ALA A 285 -23.62 -6.62 11.10
N VAL A 286 -22.45 -6.02 11.33
CA VAL A 286 -21.53 -6.39 12.42
C VAL A 286 -22.15 -6.11 13.79
N LEU A 287 -22.90 -5.02 13.92
CA LEU A 287 -23.55 -4.62 15.17
C LEU A 287 -24.90 -5.32 15.41
N GLY A 288 -25.45 -6.03 14.41
CA GLY A 288 -26.74 -6.70 14.49
C GLY A 288 -27.92 -5.72 14.58
N LYS A 289 -27.82 -4.57 13.90
CA LYS A 289 -28.83 -3.50 13.89
C LYS A 289 -29.42 -3.25 12.52
#